data_AF-A0A0D2P1K5-F1
#
_entry.id   AF-A0A0D2P1K5-F1
#
_cell.length_a   1.000
_cell.length_b   1.000
_cell.length_c   1.000
_cell.angle_alpha   90.00
_cell.angle_beta   90.00
_cell.angle_gamma   90.00
#
_symmetry.space_group_name_H-M   'P 1'
#
loop_
_entity.id
_entity.type
_entity.pdbx_description
1 polymer ?
#
loop_
_entity_poly.entity_id
_entity_poly.type
_entity_poly.pdbx_seq_one_letter_code
_entity_poly.pdbx_strand_id
1 'polypeptide(L)'
;MEVYTPSAPIYGVNNDVLLCIFTLNANMFFDRQALHTARATSQVCRQWRDLMLEAPLLWAKLIDMDICDNDGKLDWINEIIRRSGTVAPLWIKAEISSKIIGIGFRSWLYSMTLIPRPGSVSLSRCCAFQHHSWKTLQ
;
A
#
# COMPACT_ATOMS: atom_id res chain seq x y z
N MET A 1 45.23 9.78 13.08
CA MET A 1 44.56 10.67 12.12
C MET A 1 43.13 10.19 11.98
N GLU A 2 42.16 10.88 12.57
CA GLU A 2 40.75 10.63 12.27
C GLU A 2 40.43 11.26 10.91
N VAL A 3 40.01 10.43 9.97
CA VAL A 3 39.53 10.89 8.67
C VAL A 3 38.11 11.40 8.88
N TYR A 4 37.90 12.71 8.77
CA TYR A 4 36.55 13.29 8.75
C TYR A 4 35.85 12.83 7.47
N THR A 5 34.95 11.86 7.59
CA THR A 5 34.03 11.51 6.51
C THR A 5 32.81 12.43 6.61
N PRO A 6 32.63 13.37 5.67
CA PRO A 6 31.45 14.21 5.66
C PRO A 6 30.20 13.34 5.55
N SER A 7 29.22 13.59 6.41
CA SER A 7 27.91 12.94 6.33
C SER A 7 27.32 13.19 4.95
N ALA A 8 26.82 12.14 4.29
CA ALA A 8 26.20 12.28 2.99
C ALA A 8 25.05 13.31 3.05
N PRO A 9 24.88 14.18 2.03
CA PRO A 9 23.90 15.27 2.07
C PRO A 9 22.47 14.85 2.41
N ILE A 10 22.13 13.60 2.10
CA ILE A 10 20.80 13.03 2.37
C ILE A 10 20.45 12.97 3.86
N TYR A 11 21.45 12.85 4.74
CA TYR A 11 21.24 12.87 6.19
C TYR A 11 20.88 14.27 6.71
N GLY A 12 21.10 15.32 5.92
CA GLY A 12 20.70 16.70 6.24
C GLY A 12 19.27 17.03 5.83
N VAL A 13 18.57 16.15 5.12
CA VAL A 13 17.17 16.37 4.72
C VAL A 13 16.25 16.02 5.89
N ASN A 14 15.26 16.88 6.14
CA ASN A 14 14.27 16.65 7.20
C ASN A 14 13.45 15.36 6.91
N ASN A 15 13.24 14.56 7.95
CA ASN A 15 12.46 13.32 7.90
C ASN A 15 11.05 13.50 7.29
N ASP A 16 10.38 14.62 7.55
CA ASP A 16 9.05 14.92 7.00
C ASP A 16 9.10 15.07 5.48
N VAL A 17 10.18 15.69 4.96
CA VAL A 17 10.41 15.85 3.52
C VAL A 17 10.72 14.49 2.88
N LEU A 18 11.58 13.68 3.52
CA LEU A 18 11.86 12.32 3.07
C LEU A 18 10.57 11.48 3.02
N LEU A 19 9.76 11.53 4.07
CA LEU A 19 8.51 10.78 4.14
C LEU A 19 7.48 11.27 3.11
N CYS A 20 7.43 12.58 2.84
CA CYS A 20 6.63 13.15 1.77
C CYS A 20 7.04 12.57 0.40
N ILE A 21 8.35 12.55 0.11
CA ILE A 21 8.90 11.95 -1.13
C ILE A 21 8.54 10.46 -1.21
N PHE A 22 8.71 9.70 -0.14
CA PHE A 22 8.38 8.27 -0.13
C PHE A 22 6.89 8.03 -0.38
N THR A 23 6.04 8.85 0.21
CA THR A 23 4.57 8.79 0.01
C THR A 23 4.18 9.11 -1.42
N LEU A 24 4.83 10.07 -2.06
CA LEU A 24 4.60 10.41 -3.47
C LEU A 24 5.00 9.27 -4.42
N ASN A 25 6.13 8.61 -4.14
CA ASN A 25 6.58 7.44 -4.90
C ASN A 25 5.74 6.18 -4.61
N ALA A 26 5.00 6.16 -3.50
CA ALA A 26 4.15 5.05 -3.07
C ALA A 26 2.70 5.17 -3.57
N ASN A 27 2.50 5.60 -4.82
CA ASN A 27 1.16 5.74 -5.40
C ASN A 27 0.85 4.70 -6.48
N MET A 28 0.24 3.59 -6.08
CA MET A 28 -0.07 2.45 -6.96
C MET A 28 -1.09 2.75 -8.09
N PHE A 29 -1.80 3.89 -8.03
CA PHE A 29 -2.75 4.28 -9.08
C PHE A 29 -2.07 4.98 -10.26
N PHE A 30 -0.94 5.64 -10.03
CA PHE A 30 -0.14 6.27 -11.09
C PHE A 30 1.06 5.43 -11.50
N ASP A 31 1.63 4.66 -10.57
CA ASP A 31 2.80 3.83 -10.83
C ASP A 31 2.55 2.36 -10.44
N ARG A 32 2.61 1.48 -11.44
CA ARG A 32 2.54 0.02 -11.22
C ARG A 32 3.77 -0.54 -10.51
N GLN A 33 4.87 0.21 -10.42
CA GLN A 33 6.06 -0.18 -9.68
C GLN A 33 6.08 0.39 -8.26
N ALA A 34 5.05 1.12 -7.82
CA ALA A 34 5.03 1.82 -6.53
C ALA A 34 5.39 0.91 -5.34
N LEU A 35 4.88 -0.33 -5.32
CA LEU A 35 5.19 -1.30 -4.26
C LEU A 35 6.66 -1.75 -4.31
N HIS A 36 7.20 -2.02 -5.50
CA HIS A 36 8.61 -2.39 -5.68
C HIS A 36 9.53 -1.21 -5.32
N THR A 37 9.17 -0.01 -5.74
CA THR A 37 9.87 1.24 -5.40
C THR A 37 9.89 1.44 -3.88
N ALA A 38 8.74 1.38 -3.20
CA ALA A 38 8.68 1.51 -1.75
C ALA A 38 9.53 0.44 -1.02
N ARG A 39 9.52 -0.80 -1.54
CA ARG A 39 10.39 -1.86 -1.02
C ARG A 39 11.87 -1.53 -1.19
N ALA A 40 12.29 -1.11 -2.38
CA ALA A 40 13.67 -0.73 -2.68
C ALA A 40 14.12 0.47 -1.84
N THR A 41 13.28 1.50 -1.71
CA THR A 41 13.51 2.66 -0.86
C THR A 41 13.76 2.25 0.59
N SER A 42 12.99 1.30 1.12
CA SER A 42 13.18 0.79 2.50
C SER A 42 14.49 0.01 2.72
N GLN A 43 15.26 -0.25 1.66
CA GLN A 43 16.52 -0.98 1.70
C GLN A 43 17.75 -0.09 1.43
N VAL A 44 17.56 1.20 1.15
CA VAL A 44 18.67 2.13 0.86
C VAL A 44 19.56 2.34 2.08
N CYS A 45 18.97 2.64 3.24
CA CYS A 45 19.70 2.78 4.49
C CYS A 45 18.78 2.54 5.70
N ARG A 46 19.37 2.44 6.90
CA ARG A 46 18.61 2.22 8.16
C ARG A 46 17.62 3.34 8.44
N GLN A 47 18.04 4.61 8.33
CA GLN A 47 17.15 5.75 8.56
C GLN A 47 15.90 5.71 7.66
N TRP A 48 16.06 5.40 6.37
CA TRP A 48 14.93 5.32 5.45
C TRP A 48 14.00 4.16 5.79
N ARG A 49 14.58 3.02 6.15
CA ARG A 49 13.82 1.87 6.63
C ARG A 49 12.99 2.24 7.86
N ASP A 50 13.60 2.87 8.85
CA ASP A 50 12.95 3.21 10.11
C ASP A 50 11.81 4.21 9.88
N LEU A 51 12.06 5.27 9.10
CA LEU A 51 11.03 6.25 8.72
C LEU A 51 9.85 5.60 7.98
N MET A 52 10.13 4.70 7.04
CA MET A 52 9.06 4.03 6.30
C MET A 52 8.29 3.05 7.20
N LEU A 53 8.95 2.34 8.12
CA LEU A 53 8.27 1.43 9.05
C LEU A 53 7.40 2.17 10.07
N GLU A 54 7.78 3.41 10.44
CA GLU A 54 7.00 4.31 11.29
C GLU A 54 5.82 4.98 10.56
N ALA A 55 5.66 4.74 9.25
CA ALA A 55 4.58 5.29 8.44
C ALA A 55 3.57 4.22 7.97
N PRO A 56 2.67 3.72 8.83
CA PRO A 56 1.68 2.72 8.46
C PRO A 56 0.79 3.12 7.28
N LEU A 57 0.43 4.41 7.19
CA LEU A 57 -0.40 4.93 6.10
C LEU A 57 0.26 4.79 4.71
N LEU A 58 1.60 4.77 4.64
CA LEU A 58 2.32 4.54 3.40
C LEU A 58 2.07 3.11 2.89
N TRP A 59 2.19 2.12 3.77
CA TRP A 59 1.98 0.71 3.41
C TRP A 59 0.51 0.38 3.17
N ALA A 60 -0.39 1.01 3.94
CA ALA A 60 -1.83 0.84 3.79
C ALA A 60 -2.33 1.24 2.40
N LYS A 61 -1.59 2.12 1.70
CA LYS A 61 -1.92 2.61 0.37
C LYS A 61 -1.34 1.79 -0.78
N LEU A 62 -0.60 0.71 -0.50
CA LEU A 62 0.21 -0.03 -1.47
C LEU A 62 -0.27 -1.47 -1.71
N ILE A 63 -1.54 -1.80 -1.42
CA ILE A 63 -2.08 -3.14 -1.65
C ILE A 63 -2.57 -3.24 -3.10
N ASP A 64 -1.66 -3.55 -4.02
CA ASP A 64 -1.97 -3.85 -5.42
C ASP A 64 -2.06 -5.37 -5.61
N MET A 65 -3.28 -5.89 -5.74
CA MET A 65 -3.57 -7.32 -5.81
C MET A 65 -3.01 -7.95 -7.08
N ASP A 66 -2.88 -7.20 -8.18
CA ASP A 66 -2.36 -7.73 -9.44
C ASP A 66 -0.87 -8.01 -9.33
N ILE A 67 -0.13 -7.12 -8.66
CA ILE A 67 1.30 -7.32 -8.38
C ILE A 67 1.48 -8.47 -7.40
N CYS A 68 0.66 -8.52 -6.36
CA CYS A 68 0.79 -9.53 -5.32
C CYS A 68 0.47 -10.95 -5.81
N ASP A 69 -0.48 -11.10 -6.73
CA ASP A 69 -0.82 -12.38 -7.37
C ASP A 69 0.32 -12.86 -8.28
N ASN A 70 0.88 -11.96 -9.10
CA ASN A 70 2.00 -12.26 -9.99
C ASN A 70 3.28 -12.67 -9.24
N ASP A 71 3.54 -12.06 -8.08
CA ASP A 71 4.70 -12.38 -7.26
C ASP A 71 4.57 -13.73 -6.53
N GLY A 72 3.37 -14.33 -6.48
CA GLY A 72 3.10 -15.62 -5.84
C GLY A 72 3.43 -15.67 -4.34
N LYS A 73 3.58 -14.51 -3.70
CA LYS A 73 4.12 -14.37 -2.34
C LYS A 73 3.07 -13.75 -1.43
N LEU A 74 2.16 -14.60 -0.93
CA LEU A 74 1.22 -14.25 0.13
C LEU A 74 1.93 -13.65 1.36
N ASP A 75 3.15 -14.09 1.64
CA ASP A 75 4.00 -13.54 2.71
C ASP A 75 4.25 -12.04 2.56
N TRP A 76 4.35 -11.54 1.32
CA TRP A 76 4.56 -10.12 1.07
C TRP A 76 3.31 -9.30 1.33
N ILE A 77 2.13 -9.82 0.96
CA ILE A 77 0.84 -9.21 1.32
C ILE A 77 0.71 -9.13 2.84
N ASN A 78 1.00 -10.23 3.54
CA ASN A 78 0.95 -10.28 5.00
C ASN A 78 1.89 -9.23 5.63
N GLU A 79 3.08 -9.05 5.07
CA GLU A 79 4.02 -8.02 5.53
C GLU A 79 3.51 -6.60 5.29
N ILE A 80 2.89 -6.31 4.13
CA ILE A 80 2.27 -5.00 3.85
C ILE A 80 1.13 -4.73 4.84
N ILE A 81 0.25 -5.72 5.06
CA ILE A 81 -0.85 -5.62 6.03
C ILE A 81 -0.29 -5.39 7.44
N ARG A 82 0.73 -6.15 7.84
CA ARG A 82 1.38 -6.00 9.15
C ARG A 82 1.96 -4.60 9.33
N ARG A 83 2.59 -4.04 8.30
CA ARG A 83 3.15 -2.67 8.32
C ARG A 83 2.08 -1.58 8.29
N SER A 84 0.91 -1.86 7.72
CA SER A 84 -0.23 -0.94 7.66
C SER A 84 -0.85 -0.68 9.03
N GLY A 85 -0.53 -1.53 10.02
CA GLY A 85 -1.09 -1.45 11.36
C GLY A 85 -2.61 -1.70 11.35
N THR A 86 -3.28 -1.34 12.44
CA THR A 86 -4.72 -1.58 12.62
C THR A 86 -5.59 -0.35 12.41
N VAL A 87 -4.98 0.84 12.37
CA VAL A 87 -5.68 2.13 12.38
C VAL A 87 -5.78 2.78 11.00
N ALA A 88 -4.86 2.45 10.08
CA ALA A 88 -4.82 3.09 8.77
C ALA A 88 -5.87 2.45 7.84
N PRO A 89 -6.66 3.27 7.09
CA PRO A 89 -7.56 2.74 6.09
C PRO A 89 -6.76 2.10 4.96
N LEU A 90 -7.11 0.88 4.60
CA LEU A 90 -6.44 0.13 3.52
C LEU A 90 -6.97 0.58 2.16
N TRP A 91 -6.07 0.80 1.21
CA TRP A 91 -6.39 1.07 -0.19
C TRP A 91 -5.97 -0.14 -0.98
N ILE A 92 -6.94 -0.73 -1.68
CA ILE A 92 -6.74 -1.96 -2.45
C ILE A 92 -7.02 -1.65 -3.91
N LYS A 93 -6.08 -2.01 -4.78
CA LYS A 93 -6.22 -1.96 -6.23
C LYS A 93 -6.26 -3.39 -6.78
N ALA A 94 -7.20 -3.63 -7.68
CA ALA A 94 -7.31 -4.89 -8.42
C ALA A 94 -7.85 -4.56 -9.82
N GLU A 95 -7.12 -4.96 -10.86
CA GLU A 95 -7.56 -4.90 -12.24
C GLU A 95 -8.28 -6.22 -12.57
N ILE A 96 -9.55 -6.13 -12.96
CA ILE A 96 -10.28 -7.29 -13.45
C ILE A 96 -9.73 -7.62 -14.85
N SER A 97 -8.73 -8.49 -14.90
CA SER A 97 -8.25 -9.04 -16.17
C SER A 97 -9.39 -9.82 -16.83
N SER A 98 -9.69 -9.50 -18.08
CA SER A 98 -10.72 -10.17 -18.90
C SER A 98 -10.49 -11.68 -19.08
N LYS A 99 -9.35 -12.21 -18.62
CA LYS A 99 -9.08 -13.65 -18.49
C LYS A 99 -10.01 -14.36 -17.50
N ILE A 100 -10.63 -13.65 -16.54
CA ILE A 100 -11.49 -14.23 -15.49
C ILE A 100 -12.99 -14.05 -15.78
N ILE A 101 -13.41 -13.78 -17.03
CA ILE A 101 -14.84 -13.83 -17.36
C ILE A 101 -15.37 -15.30 -17.30
N GLY A 102 -14.50 -16.30 -17.24
CA GLY A 102 -14.89 -17.71 -17.21
C GLY A 102 -15.05 -18.36 -15.83
N ILE A 103 -14.42 -17.87 -14.75
CA ILE A 103 -14.33 -18.67 -13.51
C ILE A 103 -14.40 -17.79 -12.26
N GLY A 104 -15.58 -17.74 -11.63
CA GLY A 104 -15.64 -17.72 -10.15
C GLY A 104 -15.88 -16.41 -9.40
N PHE A 105 -15.91 -15.21 -9.99
CA PHE A 105 -16.13 -13.98 -9.21
C PHE A 105 -17.59 -13.65 -8.87
N ARG A 106 -18.56 -14.48 -9.27
CA ARG A 106 -19.97 -14.28 -8.88
C ARG A 106 -20.26 -14.59 -7.41
N SER A 107 -19.39 -15.34 -6.71
CA SER A 107 -19.69 -15.79 -5.34
C SER A 107 -19.27 -14.80 -4.24
N TRP A 108 -18.21 -14.01 -4.44
CA TRP A 108 -17.67 -13.11 -3.39
C TRP A 108 -18.33 -11.73 -3.33
N LEU A 109 -19.05 -11.30 -4.36
CA LEU A 109 -19.67 -9.96 -4.43
C LEU A 109 -21.07 -9.87 -3.77
N TYR A 110 -21.65 -10.97 -3.28
CA TYR A 110 -22.98 -10.94 -2.65
C TYR A 110 -23.00 -10.52 -1.17
N SER A 111 -21.85 -10.46 -0.48
CA SER A 111 -21.81 -10.17 0.97
C SER A 111 -21.37 -8.77 1.38
N MET A 112 -21.15 -7.84 0.44
CA MET A 112 -20.81 -6.45 0.78
C MET A 112 -21.83 -5.50 0.18
N THR A 113 -22.65 -4.90 1.04
CA THR A 113 -23.58 -3.81 0.73
C THR A 113 -22.81 -2.59 0.20
N LEU A 114 -22.70 -2.51 -1.13
CA LEU A 114 -22.17 -1.35 -1.83
C LEU A 114 -23.20 -0.22 -1.79
N ILE A 115 -22.87 0.92 -1.17
CA ILE A 115 -23.59 2.17 -1.37
C ILE A 115 -23.06 2.79 -2.68
N PRO A 116 -23.83 2.84 -3.78
CA PRO A 116 -23.37 3.43 -5.03
C PRO A 116 -23.48 4.96 -4.94
N ARG A 117 -22.40 5.69 -5.22
CA ARG A 117 -22.49 7.11 -5.61
C ARG A 117 -22.61 7.20 -7.14
N PRO A 118 -23.53 8.00 -7.68
CA PRO A 118 -23.70 8.14 -9.12
C PRO A 118 -22.69 9.15 -9.69
N GLY A 119 -21.94 8.74 -10.71
CA GLY A 119 -21.09 9.64 -11.49
C GLY A 119 -19.84 8.98 -12.09
N SER A 120 -20.00 8.47 -13.31
CA SER A 120 -18.97 8.41 -14.36
C SER A 120 -17.74 7.49 -14.20
N VAL A 121 -17.90 6.26 -14.71
CA VAL A 121 -17.00 5.53 -15.64
C VAL A 121 -15.48 5.75 -15.50
N SER A 122 -14.85 4.98 -14.61
CA SER A 122 -13.62 4.20 -14.85
C SER A 122 -13.52 3.21 -13.69
N LEU A 123 -13.51 1.91 -13.96
CA LEU A 123 -13.67 0.84 -12.97
C LEU A 123 -12.39 0.57 -12.16
N SER A 124 -11.75 1.62 -11.62
CA SER A 124 -10.85 1.50 -10.48
C SER A 124 -11.71 1.63 -9.21
N ARG A 125 -12.30 0.52 -8.78
CA ARG A 125 -13.10 0.50 -7.55
C ARG A 125 -12.18 0.61 -6.34
N CYS A 126 -12.01 1.83 -5.83
CA CYS A 126 -11.39 2.06 -4.52
C CYS A 126 -12.34 1.54 -3.43
N CYS A 127 -12.04 0.40 -2.84
CA CYS A 127 -12.62 0.01 -1.55
C CYS A 127 -11.69 0.49 -0.44
N ALA A 128 -12.07 1.57 0.25
CA ALA A 128 -11.43 1.96 1.50
C ALA A 128 -12.12 1.20 2.65
N PHE A 129 -11.40 0.27 3.29
CA PHE A 129 -11.90 -0.45 4.46
C PHE A 129 -11.48 0.27 5.75
N GLN A 130 -12.45 0.63 6.58
CA GLN A 130 -12.21 1.13 7.92
C GLN A 130 -12.71 0.09 8.94
N HIS A 131 -11.80 -0.43 9.75
CA HIS A 131 -12.10 -1.45 10.76
C HIS A 131 -12.79 -0.81 11.96
N HIS A 132 -14.09 -0.52 11.86
CA HIS A 132 -14.92 -0.19 13.02
C HIS A 132 -15.35 -1.48 13.72
N SER A 133 -14.81 -1.64 14.93
CA SER A 133 -15.13 -2.59 15.99
C SER A 133 -16.57 -3.13 15.98
N TRP A 134 -16.75 -4.42 15.67
CA TRP A 134 -17.98 -5.16 15.96
C TRP A 134 -18.01 -5.52 17.46
N LYS A 135 -18.57 -4.62 18.27
CA LYS A 135 -19.14 -4.98 19.58
C LYS A 135 -20.60 -4.57 19.60
N THR A 136 -21.49 -5.42 19.11
CA THR A 136 -22.84 -5.67 19.67
C THR A 136 -23.61 -6.63 18.75
N LEU A 137 -24.02 -7.77 19.28
CA LEU A 137 -25.43 -8.09 19.54
C LEU A 137 -25.49 -9.41 20.32
N GLN A 138 -26.20 -9.32 21.45
CA GLN A 138 -26.65 -10.43 22.27
C GLN A 138 -27.69 -11.27 21.53
#